data_AF-A0A7X1GIW6-F1
#
_entry.id   AF-A0A7X1GIW6-F1
#
_cell.length_a   1.000
_cell.length_b   1.000
_cell.length_c   1.000
_cell.angle_alpha   90.00
_cell.angle_beta   90.00
_cell.angle_gamma   90.00
#
_symmetry.space_group_name_H-M   'P 1'
#
loop_
_entity.id
_entity.type
_entity.pdbx_description
1 polymer ?
#
loop_
_entity_poly.entity_id
_entity_poly.type
_entity_poly.pdbx_seq_one_letter_code
_entity_poly.pdbx_strand_id
1 'polypeptide(L)'
;MNIISDYTRDFERSANITELRISAKIAEANWAGTDDKVYVSMGHHNNFQLFSDAPRVGEIISVDVDIPRLFGRPSIHISELQNISLHQIPIAHPIASDNWELDSLILIANGVFTNRSFKKIHQWLHASSSHLQQVWAGHISWSDWSNSDNRPLDINTQTYPVRWMPWIGDIKSWRTYDPSTLEGTGQLVGMVDGKLMGELLKDRQTEILTPNTPSDSYTWVYTPEGAIIYRRWKHESRNDYIRHSQLGSGRPVICAGEFRIESANDGIALRDVIASVNDASGHYQPDGGVCLRYVEEKLNGLGINTDETRWYFRQK
;
A
#
# COMPACT_ATOMS: atom_id res chain seq x y z
N MET A 1 12.40 -33.11 16.67
CA MET A 1 12.69 -31.77 17.23
C MET A 1 13.09 -30.91 16.05
N ASN A 2 12.10 -30.34 15.35
CA ASN A 2 12.32 -29.53 14.14
C ASN A 2 12.05 -28.08 14.50
N ILE A 3 13.10 -27.28 14.44
CA ILE A 3 13.08 -25.84 14.56
C ILE A 3 12.57 -25.33 13.21
N ILE A 4 11.25 -25.16 13.09
CA ILE A 4 10.66 -24.42 11.97
C ILE A 4 10.72 -22.95 12.39
N SER A 5 11.57 -22.20 11.68
CA SER A 5 11.92 -20.82 11.95
C SER A 5 10.70 -19.90 12.03
N ASP A 6 10.82 -18.89 12.90
CA ASP A 6 9.95 -17.76 13.22
C ASP A 6 9.36 -16.92 12.05
N TYR A 7 9.38 -17.42 10.81
CA TYR A 7 8.76 -16.81 9.64
C TYR A 7 7.22 -16.90 9.61
N THR A 8 6.55 -17.43 10.63
CA THR A 8 5.10 -17.70 10.63
C THR A 8 4.28 -16.88 11.63
N ARG A 9 4.68 -15.65 11.99
CA ARG A 9 3.86 -14.79 12.86
C ARG A 9 3.08 -13.72 12.08
N ASP A 10 1.76 -13.77 12.23
CA ASP A 10 0.77 -12.68 12.21
C ASP A 10 1.15 -11.36 11.49
N PHE A 11 0.37 -10.97 10.49
CA PHE A 11 0.37 -9.57 10.02
C PHE A 11 -0.15 -8.65 11.14
N GLU A 12 0.58 -7.59 11.48
CA GLU A 12 0.11 -6.57 12.41
C GLU A 12 -1.02 -5.76 11.76
N ARG A 13 -2.23 -5.87 12.32
CA ARG A 13 -3.40 -5.09 11.90
C ARG A 13 -3.10 -3.61 12.09
N SER A 14 -3.16 -2.83 11.01
CA SER A 14 -3.30 -1.36 11.01
C SER A 14 -2.43 -0.60 12.02
N ALA A 15 -1.38 0.02 11.51
CA ALA A 15 -0.49 0.79 12.35
C ALA A 15 -1.11 2.18 12.62
N ASN A 16 -1.89 2.31 13.70
CA ASN A 16 -2.01 3.62 14.35
C ASN A 16 -0.59 4.03 14.75
N ILE A 17 -0.11 5.12 14.17
CA ILE A 17 1.22 5.66 14.39
C ILE A 17 1.15 6.63 15.55
N THR A 18 1.81 6.25 16.64
CA THR A 18 2.06 7.10 17.80
C THR A 18 3.49 7.63 17.81
N GLU A 19 4.39 6.97 17.08
CA GLU A 19 5.79 7.35 16.94
C GLU A 19 6.20 7.28 15.48
N LEU A 20 6.82 8.34 14.96
CA LEU A 20 7.34 8.39 13.60
C LEU A 20 8.73 9.01 13.65
N ARG A 21 9.71 8.35 13.03
CA ARG A 21 11.07 8.85 12.86
C ARG A 21 11.37 9.01 11.38
N ILE A 22 12.01 10.11 11.02
CA ILE A 22 12.55 10.33 9.69
C ILE A 22 14.06 10.26 9.80
N SER A 23 14.68 9.47 8.94
CA SER A 23 16.14 9.41 8.80
C SER A 23 16.53 9.78 7.37
N ALA A 24 17.35 10.81 7.19
CA ALA A 24 17.86 11.23 5.90
C ALA A 24 19.38 11.10 5.84
N LYS A 25 19.90 10.76 4.67
CA LYS A 25 21.34 10.80 4.39
C LYS A 25 21.63 12.00 3.49
N ILE A 26 22.61 12.80 3.88
CA ILE A 26 23.22 13.82 3.03
C ILE A 26 24.26 13.15 2.14
N ALA A 27 24.33 13.53 0.87
CA ALA A 27 25.25 12.89 -0.06
C ALA A 27 26.73 13.03 0.37
N GLU A 28 27.56 12.07 -0.03
CA GLU A 28 29.00 12.08 0.17
C GLU A 28 29.74 12.81 -0.97
N ALA A 29 29.10 13.84 -1.54
CA ALA A 29 29.69 14.68 -2.57
C ALA A 29 30.33 15.93 -1.96
N ASN A 30 31.34 16.49 -2.64
CA ASN A 30 31.92 17.76 -2.24
C ASN A 30 30.84 18.83 -2.20
N TRP A 31 30.75 19.57 -1.10
CA TRP A 31 29.76 20.62 -0.86
C TRP A 31 28.30 20.14 -0.75
N ALA A 32 28.06 18.84 -0.51
CA ALA A 32 26.71 18.32 -0.35
C ALA A 32 26.00 18.73 0.94
N GLY A 33 26.70 19.33 1.91
CA GLY A 33 26.09 19.87 3.13
C GLY A 33 25.71 21.34 2.96
N THR A 34 24.99 21.88 3.95
CA THR A 34 24.63 23.30 4.04
C THR A 34 24.78 23.77 5.49
N ASP A 35 25.01 25.06 5.69
CA ASP A 35 24.90 25.77 6.95
C ASP A 35 23.45 26.23 7.25
N ASP A 36 22.50 25.99 6.34
CA ASP A 36 21.11 26.39 6.48
C ASP A 36 20.31 25.55 7.46
N LYS A 37 19.15 26.09 7.86
CA LYS A 37 18.16 25.34 8.63
C LYS A 37 17.20 24.64 7.70
N VAL A 38 17.06 23.33 7.90
CA VAL A 38 16.13 22.48 7.16
C VAL A 38 14.98 22.11 8.08
N TYR A 39 13.76 22.28 7.58
CA TYR A 39 12.51 21.95 8.24
C TYR A 39 11.78 20.86 7.47
N VAL A 40 11.04 20.03 8.18
CA VAL A 40 10.13 19.04 7.59
C VAL A 40 8.69 19.47 7.82
N SER A 41 7.85 19.22 6.81
CA SER A 41 6.40 19.32 6.91
C SER A 41 5.73 18.06 6.39
N MET A 42 4.73 17.60 7.15
CA MET A 42 3.89 16.45 6.87
C MET A 42 2.47 16.76 7.34
N GLY A 43 1.46 16.17 6.70
CA GLY A 43 0.07 16.42 7.08
C GLY A 43 -0.40 17.82 6.71
N HIS A 44 -0.58 18.70 7.69
CA HIS A 44 -1.09 20.06 7.44
C HIS A 44 0.03 20.96 6.89
N HIS A 45 -0.17 21.51 5.69
CA HIS A 45 0.84 22.25 4.91
C HIS A 45 1.49 23.47 5.60
N ASN A 46 0.95 23.94 6.73
CA ASN A 46 1.45 25.13 7.44
C ASN A 46 2.23 24.79 8.73
N ASN A 47 2.33 23.51 9.08
CA ASN A 47 3.08 23.08 10.26
C ASN A 47 4.45 22.57 9.85
N PHE A 48 5.47 23.09 10.51
CA PHE A 48 6.88 22.77 10.25
C PHE A 48 7.55 22.34 11.53
N GLN A 49 8.46 21.37 11.43
CA GLN A 49 9.34 20.96 12.52
C GLN A 49 10.79 21.09 12.04
N LEU A 50 11.70 21.55 12.92
CA LEU A 50 13.12 21.58 12.58
C LEU A 50 13.61 20.15 12.33
N PHE A 51 14.20 19.93 11.15
CA PHE A 51 14.77 18.65 10.75
C PHE A 51 16.28 18.62 10.97
N SER A 52 17.00 19.68 10.58
CA SER A 52 18.42 19.83 10.90
C SER A 52 18.83 21.30 10.92
N ASP A 53 19.88 21.59 11.67
CA ASP A 53 20.56 22.87 11.69
C ASP A 53 21.99 22.64 11.18
N ALA A 54 22.28 23.17 9.99
CA ALA A 54 23.57 23.00 9.30
C ALA A 54 24.00 21.54 9.01
N PRO A 55 23.20 20.76 8.25
CA PRO A 55 23.50 19.38 7.91
C PRO A 55 24.80 19.24 7.10
N ARG A 56 25.64 18.25 7.47
CA ARG A 56 26.99 18.07 6.94
C ARG A 56 27.07 16.97 5.86
N VAL A 57 28.10 17.05 5.03
CA VAL A 57 28.39 16.07 3.98
C VAL A 57 28.47 14.66 4.58
N GLY A 58 27.75 13.70 3.98
CA GLY A 58 27.71 12.30 4.43
C GLY A 58 26.95 12.05 5.74
N GLU A 59 26.39 13.09 6.37
CA GLU A 59 25.69 12.97 7.64
C GLU A 59 24.40 12.15 7.50
N ILE A 60 24.12 11.32 8.50
CA ILE A 60 22.82 10.67 8.67
C ILE A 60 22.09 11.39 9.79
N ILE A 61 20.99 12.05 9.44
CA ILE A 61 20.19 12.85 10.36
C ILE A 61 18.93 12.04 10.68
N SER A 62 18.65 11.85 11.98
CA SER A 62 17.46 11.15 12.44
C SER A 62 16.67 12.05 13.39
N VAL A 63 15.39 12.28 13.07
CA VAL A 63 14.47 13.12 13.87
C VAL A 63 13.19 12.37 14.16
N ASP A 64 12.78 12.38 15.43
CA ASP A 64 11.46 11.94 15.84
C ASP A 64 10.44 13.05 15.56
N VAL A 65 9.39 12.70 14.81
CA VAL A 65 8.34 13.60 14.35
C VAL A 65 7.36 13.88 15.48
N ASP A 66 7.09 15.16 15.71
CA ASP A 66 6.04 15.65 16.59
C ASP A 66 4.69 15.52 15.88
N ILE A 67 4.09 14.33 16.01
CA ILE A 67 2.79 14.01 15.41
C ILE A 67 1.69 15.00 15.86
N PRO A 68 1.53 15.32 17.17
CA PRO A 68 0.57 16.33 17.60
C PRO A 68 0.74 17.68 16.88
N ARG A 69 1.98 18.16 16.74
CA ARG A 69 2.27 19.43 16.06
C ARG A 69 1.95 19.37 14.56
N LEU A 70 2.37 18.33 13.86
CA LEU A 70 2.23 18.27 12.39
C LEU A 70 0.82 17.87 11.94
N PHE A 71 0.12 17.03 12.72
CA PHE A 71 -1.18 16.45 12.34
C PHE A 71 -2.36 16.92 13.21
N GLY A 72 -2.12 17.63 14.31
CA GLY A 72 -3.16 18.18 15.19
C GLY A 72 -3.79 17.17 16.16
N ARG A 73 -3.23 15.96 16.28
CA ARG A 73 -3.75 14.86 17.11
C ARG A 73 -2.62 13.93 17.59
N PRO A 74 -2.81 13.19 18.70
CA PRO A 74 -1.74 12.40 19.30
C PRO A 74 -1.36 11.13 18.53
N SER A 75 -2.18 10.71 17.57
CA SER A 75 -1.89 9.56 16.71
C SER A 75 -2.57 9.75 15.36
N ILE A 76 -2.00 9.12 14.35
CA ILE A 76 -2.52 9.10 12.98
C ILE A 76 -2.55 7.68 12.48
N HIS A 77 -3.36 7.42 11.47
CA HIS A 77 -3.29 6.16 10.75
C HIS A 77 -2.16 6.23 9.71
N ILE A 78 -1.45 5.12 9.49
CA ILE A 78 -0.29 5.12 8.57
C ILE A 78 -0.65 5.51 7.13
N SER A 79 -1.90 5.29 6.69
CA SER A 79 -2.40 5.74 5.37
C SER A 79 -2.48 7.26 5.22
N GLU A 80 -2.36 8.02 6.32
CA GLU A 80 -2.39 9.48 6.32
C GLU A 80 -1.00 10.06 6.04
N LEU A 81 0.04 9.21 6.01
CA LEU A 81 1.40 9.55 5.59
C LEU A 81 1.50 9.47 4.05
N GLN A 82 0.96 10.47 3.37
CA GLN A 82 0.94 10.51 1.89
C GLN A 82 2.06 11.36 1.30
N ASN A 83 2.43 12.45 1.99
CA ASN A 83 3.40 13.42 1.47
C ASN A 83 4.35 13.86 2.57
N ILE A 84 5.58 14.11 2.16
CA ILE A 84 6.63 14.75 2.97
C ILE A 84 7.24 15.88 2.15
N SER A 85 7.57 16.97 2.82
CA SER A 85 8.29 18.08 2.19
C SER A 85 9.39 18.61 3.09
N LEU A 86 10.47 19.05 2.47
CA LEU A 86 11.59 19.70 3.12
C LEU A 86 11.63 21.17 2.70
N HIS A 87 11.84 22.03 3.69
CA HIS A 87 11.86 23.47 3.55
C HIS A 87 13.17 24.01 4.12
N GLN A 88 13.72 25.03 3.47
CA GLN A 88 15.02 25.59 3.81
C GLN A 88 14.85 27.06 4.18
N ILE A 89 15.53 27.49 5.25
CA ILE A 89 15.72 28.91 5.58
C ILE A 89 17.20 29.22 5.40
N PRO A 90 17.56 29.99 4.36
CA PRO A 90 18.94 30.39 4.15
C PRO A 90 19.51 31.22 5.29
N ILE A 91 20.71 30.86 5.71
CA ILE A 91 21.57 31.71 6.53
C ILE A 91 22.44 32.53 5.58
N ALA A 92 22.58 33.82 5.88
CA ALA A 92 23.33 34.73 5.02
C ALA A 92 24.80 34.28 4.92
N HIS A 93 25.20 33.81 3.73
CA HIS A 93 26.57 33.39 3.45
C HIS A 93 27.29 34.41 2.55
N PRO A 94 28.54 34.80 2.86
CA PRO A 94 29.20 35.92 2.17
C PRO A 94 29.72 35.63 0.74
N ILE A 95 29.81 34.36 0.31
CA ILE A 95 30.59 34.00 -0.90
C ILE A 95 29.87 33.03 -1.86
N ALA A 96 28.76 32.38 -1.48
CA ALA A 96 28.06 31.42 -2.35
C ALA A 96 26.61 31.17 -1.92
N SER A 97 25.80 30.65 -2.85
CA SER A 97 24.50 30.01 -2.55
C SER A 97 24.75 28.66 -1.89
N ASP A 98 24.11 28.43 -0.75
CA ASP A 98 24.35 27.26 0.09
C ASP A 98 23.43 26.09 -0.31
N ASN A 99 23.74 25.53 -1.49
CA ASN A 99 23.04 24.37 -2.02
C ASN A 99 23.54 23.11 -1.33
N TRP A 100 22.66 22.12 -1.17
CA TRP A 100 23.01 20.84 -0.55
C TRP A 100 22.40 19.69 -1.33
N GLU A 101 22.93 18.48 -1.15
CA GLU A 101 22.49 17.29 -1.87
C GLU A 101 21.87 16.27 -0.92
N LEU A 102 20.59 15.97 -1.14
CA LEU A 102 19.87 14.93 -0.41
C LEU A 102 20.06 13.59 -1.14
N ASP A 103 20.64 12.62 -0.44
CA ASP A 103 20.91 11.27 -0.98
C ASP A 103 19.68 10.37 -0.83
N SER A 104 19.15 10.24 0.38
CA SER A 104 18.04 9.34 0.66
C SER A 104 17.25 9.73 1.91
N LEU A 105 16.02 9.24 2.01
CA LEU A 105 15.14 9.43 3.16
C LEU A 105 14.37 8.13 3.46
N ILE A 106 14.32 7.78 4.74
CA ILE A 106 13.64 6.60 5.29
C ILE A 106 12.70 7.07 6.39
N LEU A 107 11.49 6.51 6.43
CA LEU A 107 10.56 6.72 7.54
C LEU A 107 10.46 5.45 8.36
N ILE A 108 10.42 5.57 9.68
CA ILE A 108 10.28 4.46 10.61
C ILE A 108 9.11 4.78 11.54
N ALA A 109 8.07 3.97 11.54
CA ALA A 109 6.87 4.18 12.33
C ALA A 109 6.73 3.10 13.42
N ASN A 110 6.45 3.52 14.65
CA ASN A 110 6.37 2.70 15.86
C ASN A 110 7.57 1.76 16.07
N GLY A 111 8.73 2.09 15.49
CA GLY A 111 9.94 1.26 15.53
C GLY A 111 9.88 -0.05 14.74
N VAL A 112 8.75 -0.38 14.10
CA VAL A 112 8.52 -1.67 13.43
C VAL A 112 8.35 -1.50 11.93
N PHE A 113 7.66 -0.46 11.49
CA PHE A 113 7.38 -0.24 10.07
C PHE A 113 8.41 0.68 9.46
N THR A 114 8.97 0.29 8.33
CA THR A 114 9.94 1.09 7.58
C THR A 114 9.38 1.42 6.21
N ASN A 115 9.28 2.70 5.87
CA ASN A 115 9.00 3.14 4.51
C ASN A 115 10.30 3.47 3.79
N ARG A 116 10.44 2.98 2.56
CA ARG A 116 11.63 3.20 1.75
C ARG A 116 11.36 3.79 0.37
N SER A 117 10.32 4.62 0.24
CA SER A 117 9.97 5.32 -1.01
C SER A 117 11.12 6.14 -1.58
N PHE A 118 12.02 6.62 -0.72
CA PHE A 118 13.08 7.55 -1.11
C PHE A 118 14.49 7.00 -0.83
N LYS A 119 14.74 5.72 -1.18
CA LYS A 119 16.08 5.10 -1.08
C LYS A 119 17.14 5.80 -1.93
N LYS A 120 16.73 6.50 -3.00
CA LYS A 120 17.62 7.21 -3.93
C LYS A 120 16.91 8.48 -4.40
N ILE A 121 17.31 9.62 -3.86
CA ILE A 121 16.88 10.95 -4.28
C ILE A 121 17.97 11.57 -5.16
N HIS A 122 19.21 11.65 -4.67
CA HIS A 122 20.38 12.24 -5.36
C HIS A 122 20.06 13.58 -6.04
N GLN A 123 19.51 14.51 -5.26
CA GLN A 123 19.06 15.80 -5.78
C GLN A 123 19.73 16.96 -5.04
N TRP A 124 20.31 17.88 -5.82
CA TRP A 124 20.77 19.18 -5.32
C TRP A 124 19.56 20.09 -5.07
N LEU A 125 19.47 20.57 -3.84
CA LEU A 125 18.40 21.41 -3.31
C LEU A 125 18.93 22.82 -3.09
N HIS A 126 18.10 23.81 -3.40
CA HIS A 126 18.45 25.21 -3.26
C HIS A 126 17.22 26.03 -2.87
N ALA A 127 17.40 27.03 -2.02
CA ALA A 127 16.43 28.08 -1.78
C ALA A 127 16.79 29.33 -2.58
N SER A 128 15.79 29.90 -3.25
CA SER A 128 15.94 31.10 -4.09
C SER A 128 15.74 32.42 -3.33
N SER A 129 15.33 32.35 -2.06
CA SER A 129 14.99 33.51 -1.24
C SER A 129 15.49 33.33 0.20
N SER A 130 15.62 34.42 0.95
CA SER A 130 15.94 34.40 2.39
C SER A 130 14.78 33.97 3.29
N HIS A 131 13.61 33.64 2.71
CA HIS A 131 12.44 33.16 3.44
C HIS A 131 12.38 31.64 3.41
N LEU A 132 11.63 31.06 4.36
CA LEU A 132 11.32 29.62 4.36
C LEU A 132 10.69 29.23 3.03
N GLN A 133 11.37 28.36 2.28
CA GLN A 133 10.93 27.90 0.97
C GLN A 133 10.95 26.38 0.92
N GLN A 134 9.92 25.78 0.30
CA GLN A 134 9.95 24.36 -0.02
C GLN A 134 11.02 24.10 -1.08
N VAL A 135 12.00 23.26 -0.73
CA VAL A 135 13.09 22.89 -1.64
C VAL A 135 12.95 21.47 -2.18
N TRP A 136 12.18 20.62 -1.50
CA TRP A 136 11.88 19.27 -1.94
C TRP A 136 10.51 18.81 -1.43
N ALA A 137 9.84 17.96 -2.21
CA ALA A 137 8.68 17.21 -1.76
C ALA A 137 8.63 15.85 -2.43
N GLY A 138 8.11 14.87 -1.71
CA GLY A 138 7.96 13.49 -2.19
C GLY A 138 6.62 12.91 -1.78
N HIS A 139 6.01 12.17 -2.70
CA HIS A 139 4.87 11.32 -2.40
C HIS A 139 5.39 10.02 -1.76
N ILE A 140 4.89 9.71 -0.58
CA ILE A 140 5.23 8.50 0.16
C ILE A 140 4.42 7.36 -0.47
N SER A 141 5.10 6.45 -1.17
CA SER A 141 4.45 5.24 -1.67
C SER A 141 4.11 4.36 -0.48
N TRP A 142 2.84 4.01 -0.39
CA TRP A 142 2.38 3.15 0.68
C TRP A 142 2.88 1.71 0.51
N SER A 143 3.13 1.26 -0.72
CA SER A 143 3.65 -0.07 -1.05
C SER A 143 5.05 -0.31 -0.48
N ASP A 144 5.78 0.78 -0.21
CA ASP A 144 7.15 0.74 0.30
C ASP A 144 7.23 0.64 1.82
N TRP A 145 6.09 0.54 2.53
CA TRP A 145 6.05 0.17 3.95
C TRP A 145 6.22 -1.34 4.13
N SER A 146 7.22 -1.73 4.92
CA SER A 146 7.43 -3.10 5.35
C SER A 146 7.65 -3.17 6.86
N ASN A 147 7.33 -4.30 7.48
CA ASN A 147 7.73 -4.56 8.87
C ASN A 147 9.21 -5.03 8.95
N SER A 148 9.68 -5.34 10.16
CA SER A 148 11.04 -5.86 10.41
C SER A 148 11.37 -7.16 9.66
N ASP A 149 10.34 -7.94 9.29
CA ASP A 149 10.47 -9.19 8.56
C ASP A 149 10.38 -9.00 7.03
N ASN A 150 10.46 -7.76 6.54
CA ASN A 150 10.24 -7.36 5.15
C ASN A 150 8.87 -7.76 4.58
N ARG A 151 7.87 -7.99 5.43
CA ARG A 151 6.50 -8.28 4.98
C ARG A 151 5.80 -6.97 4.65
N PRO A 152 5.02 -6.91 3.56
CA PRO A 152 4.18 -5.76 3.26
C PRO A 152 3.16 -5.54 4.37
N LEU A 153 2.84 -4.28 4.67
CA LEU A 153 1.88 -3.93 5.71
C LEU A 153 0.45 -3.92 5.16
N ASP A 154 -0.50 -4.57 5.85
CA ASP A 154 -1.93 -4.34 5.65
C ASP A 154 -2.33 -3.00 6.29
N ILE A 155 -1.96 -1.92 5.60
CA ILE A 155 -2.12 -0.54 6.02
C ILE A 155 -3.58 -0.21 6.29
N ASN A 156 -4.52 -0.86 5.61
CA ASN A 156 -5.86 -0.34 5.58
C ASN A 156 -6.75 -0.78 6.75
N THR A 157 -6.30 -1.61 7.70
CA THR A 157 -7.17 -2.39 8.63
C THR A 157 -8.08 -3.41 7.90
N GLN A 158 -7.76 -3.76 6.65
CA GLN A 158 -8.72 -4.33 5.70
C GLN A 158 -8.63 -5.85 5.56
N THR A 159 -8.09 -6.54 6.57
CA THR A 159 -8.40 -7.96 6.76
C THR A 159 -9.90 -8.20 6.69
N TYR A 160 -10.33 -9.17 5.89
CA TYR A 160 -11.64 -9.78 6.09
C TYR A 160 -11.71 -10.20 7.56
N PRO A 161 -12.61 -9.63 8.38
CA PRO A 161 -12.68 -10.00 9.77
C PRO A 161 -13.26 -11.41 9.80
N VAL A 162 -12.41 -12.42 9.98
CA VAL A 162 -12.85 -13.74 10.45
C VAL A 162 -13.26 -13.55 11.90
N ARG A 163 -14.44 -12.95 12.11
CA ARG A 163 -15.05 -12.80 13.43
C ARG A 163 -15.61 -14.16 13.82
N TRP A 164 -15.20 -14.66 14.98
CA TRP A 164 -15.84 -15.80 15.63
C TRP A 164 -17.21 -15.37 16.16
N MET A 165 -18.19 -15.23 15.26
CA MET A 165 -19.66 -15.41 15.44
C MET A 165 -20.46 -14.53 14.47
N PRO A 166 -21.28 -15.14 13.59
CA PRO A 166 -22.47 -14.54 13.02
C PRO A 166 -23.71 -15.07 13.78
N TRP A 167 -24.42 -14.26 14.59
CA TRP A 167 -25.55 -14.85 15.35
C TRP A 167 -26.86 -14.08 15.49
N ILE A 168 -26.97 -12.75 15.36
CA ILE A 168 -28.26 -12.10 15.71
C ILE A 168 -28.96 -11.38 14.53
N GLY A 169 -28.25 -11.02 13.45
CA GLY A 169 -28.87 -10.44 12.24
C GLY A 169 -29.33 -11.45 11.18
N ASP A 170 -28.71 -12.62 11.14
CA ASP A 170 -28.77 -13.55 9.98
C ASP A 170 -29.77 -14.70 10.10
N ILE A 171 -30.54 -14.77 11.19
CA ILE A 171 -31.54 -15.83 11.39
C ILE A 171 -32.71 -15.72 10.39
N LYS A 172 -32.89 -14.58 9.70
CA LYS A 172 -33.96 -14.38 8.71
C LYS A 172 -33.54 -14.53 7.24
N SER A 173 -32.25 -14.55 6.90
CA SER A 173 -31.78 -14.68 5.52
C SER A 173 -30.68 -15.75 5.44
N TRP A 174 -31.11 -16.99 5.16
CA TRP A 174 -30.36 -18.25 5.07
C TRP A 174 -29.15 -18.30 4.09
N ARG A 175 -28.31 -17.27 3.99
CA ARG A 175 -27.09 -17.27 3.17
C ARG A 175 -26.03 -16.29 3.70
N THR A 176 -25.27 -16.69 4.70
CA THR A 176 -23.98 -16.06 5.00
C THR A 176 -22.87 -17.00 4.58
N TYR A 177 -22.19 -16.62 3.49
CA TYR A 177 -21.07 -17.37 2.95
C TYR A 177 -19.79 -16.84 3.58
N ASP A 178 -19.20 -17.55 4.55
CA ASP A 178 -17.88 -17.18 5.04
C ASP A 178 -16.81 -17.58 3.99
N PRO A 179 -16.13 -16.62 3.31
CA PRO A 179 -15.15 -16.92 2.28
C PRO A 179 -13.92 -17.64 2.83
N SER A 180 -13.64 -17.57 4.14
CA SER A 180 -12.58 -18.37 4.76
C SER A 180 -12.89 -19.87 4.80
N THR A 181 -14.15 -20.25 4.63
CA THR A 181 -14.56 -21.67 4.53
C THR A 181 -14.41 -22.22 3.11
N LEU A 182 -14.23 -21.35 2.11
CA LEU A 182 -14.09 -21.72 0.71
C LEU A 182 -12.61 -21.98 0.37
N GLU A 183 -12.28 -23.22 0.06
CA GLU A 183 -10.91 -23.58 -0.33
C GLU A 183 -10.42 -22.81 -1.57
N GLY A 184 -9.14 -22.43 -1.56
CA GLY A 184 -8.51 -21.65 -2.63
C GLY A 184 -8.94 -20.18 -2.69
N THR A 185 -9.65 -19.69 -1.67
CA THR A 185 -9.99 -18.27 -1.55
C THR A 185 -8.88 -17.54 -0.81
N GLY A 186 -8.36 -16.48 -1.43
CA GLY A 186 -7.30 -15.66 -0.87
C GLY A 186 -7.60 -14.17 -0.95
N GLN A 187 -6.79 -13.38 -0.27
CA GLN A 187 -6.74 -11.93 -0.34
C GLN A 187 -5.47 -11.52 -1.07
N LEU A 188 -5.53 -10.61 -2.04
CA LEU A 188 -4.32 -10.06 -2.66
C LEU A 188 -3.55 -9.22 -1.63
N VAL A 189 -2.24 -9.47 -1.55
CA VAL A 189 -1.36 -8.82 -0.56
C VAL A 189 -0.30 -7.94 -1.22
N GLY A 190 0.17 -8.30 -2.42
CA GLY A 190 1.12 -7.45 -3.15
C GLY A 190 2.01 -8.21 -4.13
N MET A 191 3.11 -7.58 -4.54
CA MET A 191 4.15 -8.18 -5.39
C MET A 191 5.44 -8.45 -4.60
N VAL A 192 6.05 -9.62 -4.79
CA VAL A 192 7.38 -9.97 -4.25
C VAL A 192 8.20 -10.63 -5.36
N ASP A 193 9.38 -10.09 -5.66
CA ASP A 193 10.29 -10.58 -6.72
C ASP A 193 9.59 -10.78 -8.09
N GLY A 194 8.73 -9.82 -8.48
CA GLY A 194 7.98 -9.88 -9.73
C GLY A 194 6.82 -10.90 -9.73
N LYS A 195 6.50 -11.50 -8.58
CA LYS A 195 5.41 -12.48 -8.44
C LYS A 195 4.25 -11.88 -7.64
N LEU A 196 3.04 -12.15 -8.10
CA LEU A 196 1.82 -11.73 -7.41
C LEU A 196 1.54 -12.64 -6.22
N MET A 197 1.41 -12.04 -5.05
CA MET A 197 1.24 -12.70 -3.77
C MET A 197 -0.18 -12.50 -3.25
N GLY A 198 -0.75 -13.58 -2.71
CA GLY A 198 -1.95 -13.52 -1.92
C GLY A 198 -1.83 -14.31 -0.62
N GLU A 199 -2.80 -14.15 0.26
CA GLU A 199 -2.94 -14.88 1.51
C GLU A 199 -4.24 -15.67 1.48
N LEU A 200 -4.14 -16.99 1.57
CA LEU A 200 -5.30 -17.87 1.68
C LEU A 200 -6.05 -17.59 2.98
N LEU A 201 -7.37 -17.38 2.89
CA LEU A 201 -8.18 -16.95 4.03
C LEU A 201 -8.39 -18.05 5.08
N LYS A 202 -8.39 -19.32 4.66
CA LYS A 202 -8.70 -20.49 5.49
C LYS A 202 -7.58 -20.80 6.50
N ASP A 203 -6.35 -20.78 6.02
CA ASP A 203 -5.16 -21.24 6.74
C ASP A 203 -4.10 -20.14 6.91
N ARG A 204 -4.36 -18.94 6.38
CA ARG A 204 -3.44 -17.78 6.42
C ARG A 204 -2.10 -18.06 5.74
N GLN A 205 -2.05 -19.02 4.81
CA GLN A 205 -0.85 -19.30 4.06
C GLN A 205 -0.66 -18.31 2.92
N THR A 206 0.55 -17.81 2.77
CA THR A 206 0.91 -17.03 1.59
C THR A 206 1.01 -17.94 0.38
N GLU A 207 0.41 -17.53 -0.72
CA GLU A 207 0.50 -18.21 -2.01
C GLU A 207 1.00 -17.27 -3.10
N ILE A 208 1.69 -17.85 -4.08
CA ILE A 208 2.04 -17.18 -5.32
C ILE A 208 0.92 -17.47 -6.32
N LEU A 209 0.25 -16.42 -6.81
CA LEU A 209 -0.73 -16.58 -7.86
C LEU A 209 -0.03 -16.97 -9.15
N THR A 210 -0.63 -17.88 -9.90
CA THR A 210 -0.02 -18.44 -11.11
C THR A 210 -0.76 -17.95 -12.36
N PRO A 211 -0.07 -17.85 -13.51
CA PRO A 211 -0.68 -17.47 -14.76
C PRO A 211 -1.92 -18.32 -15.11
N ASN A 212 -2.88 -17.66 -15.72
CA ASN A 212 -4.11 -18.29 -16.17
C ASN A 212 -3.87 -19.13 -17.42
N THR A 213 -4.63 -20.21 -17.53
CA THR A 213 -4.78 -20.97 -18.78
C THR A 213 -5.94 -20.41 -19.59
N PRO A 214 -6.11 -20.79 -20.87
CA PRO A 214 -7.27 -20.40 -21.66
C PRO A 214 -8.62 -20.75 -21.01
N SER A 215 -8.67 -21.76 -20.14
CA SER A 215 -9.88 -22.28 -19.49
C SER A 215 -10.00 -21.94 -18.00
N ASP A 216 -9.27 -20.93 -17.51
CA ASP A 216 -9.47 -20.43 -16.15
C ASP A 216 -9.32 -18.91 -16.02
N SER A 217 -9.86 -18.40 -14.91
CA SER A 217 -9.74 -17.02 -14.47
C SER A 217 -9.77 -16.95 -12.94
N TYR A 218 -9.41 -15.80 -12.40
CA TYR A 218 -9.61 -15.49 -10.99
C TYR A 218 -10.87 -14.66 -10.84
N THR A 219 -11.87 -15.18 -10.15
CA THR A 219 -13.03 -14.40 -9.71
C THR A 219 -12.61 -13.55 -8.53
N TRP A 220 -12.95 -12.27 -8.52
CA TRP A 220 -12.55 -11.35 -7.46
C TRP A 220 -13.66 -10.40 -7.06
N VAL A 221 -13.59 -9.94 -5.80
CA VAL A 221 -14.41 -8.84 -5.28
C VAL A 221 -13.51 -7.83 -4.60
N TYR A 222 -13.79 -6.55 -4.83
CA TYR A 222 -13.18 -5.44 -4.14
C TYR A 222 -14.14 -4.95 -3.06
N THR A 223 -13.80 -5.14 -1.79
CA THR A 223 -14.69 -4.87 -0.66
C THR A 223 -14.70 -3.38 -0.30
N PRO A 224 -15.72 -2.88 0.42
CA PRO A 224 -15.74 -1.52 0.98
C PRO A 224 -14.57 -1.29 1.93
N GLU A 225 -14.21 -2.36 2.63
CA GLU A 225 -12.97 -2.48 3.37
C GLU A 225 -11.81 -2.80 2.42
N GLY A 226 -11.73 -2.20 1.23
CA GLY A 226 -10.61 -2.20 0.25
C GLY A 226 -9.68 -3.43 0.12
N ALA A 227 -10.18 -4.63 0.38
CA ALA A 227 -9.52 -5.89 0.12
C ALA A 227 -9.94 -6.40 -1.26
N ILE A 228 -9.00 -6.97 -2.01
CA ILE A 228 -9.33 -7.75 -3.19
C ILE A 228 -9.30 -9.22 -2.78
N ILE A 229 -10.47 -9.79 -2.59
CA ILE A 229 -10.65 -11.22 -2.33
C ILE A 229 -10.78 -11.91 -3.67
N TYR A 230 -10.01 -12.96 -3.88
CA TYR A 230 -10.01 -13.72 -5.12
C TYR A 230 -10.19 -15.21 -4.86
N ARG A 231 -10.61 -15.91 -5.91
CA ARG A 231 -10.48 -17.36 -6.02
C ARG A 231 -10.28 -17.74 -7.48
N ARG A 232 -9.33 -18.63 -7.74
CA ARG A 232 -9.18 -19.25 -9.06
C ARG A 232 -10.31 -20.24 -9.28
N TRP A 233 -10.87 -20.26 -10.49
CA TRP A 233 -11.81 -21.30 -10.89
C TRP A 233 -11.58 -21.73 -12.34
N LYS A 234 -11.83 -23.01 -12.61
CA LYS A 234 -11.72 -23.58 -13.96
C LYS A 234 -13.07 -23.57 -14.67
N HIS A 235 -13.12 -23.00 -15.88
CA HIS A 235 -14.33 -22.84 -16.69
C HIS A 235 -14.97 -24.17 -17.10
N GLU A 236 -14.17 -25.24 -17.11
CA GLU A 236 -14.60 -26.62 -17.43
C GLU A 236 -15.50 -27.23 -16.35
N SER A 237 -15.42 -26.77 -15.10
CA SER A 237 -16.18 -27.31 -13.98
C SER A 237 -17.11 -26.26 -13.38
N ARG A 238 -18.41 -26.35 -13.70
CA ARG A 238 -19.43 -25.49 -13.06
C ARG A 238 -19.50 -25.66 -11.54
N ASN A 239 -18.98 -26.75 -10.99
CA ASN A 239 -18.92 -27.00 -9.55
C ASN A 239 -17.78 -26.22 -8.87
N ASP A 240 -16.77 -25.78 -9.63
CA ASP A 240 -15.65 -24.99 -9.12
C ASP A 240 -15.92 -23.47 -9.24
N TYR A 241 -16.99 -23.10 -9.95
CA TYR A 241 -17.41 -21.73 -10.10
C TYR A 241 -17.94 -21.15 -8.79
N ILE A 242 -17.32 -20.06 -8.34
CA ILE A 242 -17.77 -19.29 -7.19
C ILE A 242 -18.38 -17.97 -7.65
N ARG A 243 -19.54 -17.65 -7.10
CA ARG A 243 -20.23 -16.37 -7.35
C ARG A 243 -19.59 -15.25 -6.54
N HIS A 244 -19.62 -14.03 -7.06
CA HIS A 244 -19.13 -12.85 -6.33
C HIS A 244 -19.81 -12.66 -4.97
N SER A 245 -21.12 -12.97 -4.87
CA SER A 245 -21.86 -12.89 -3.60
C SER A 245 -21.36 -13.89 -2.55
N GLN A 246 -20.73 -14.98 -2.95
CA GLN A 246 -20.10 -15.94 -2.03
C GLN A 246 -18.73 -15.45 -1.58
N LEU A 247 -17.96 -14.81 -2.46
CA LEU A 247 -16.67 -14.19 -2.11
C LEU A 247 -16.85 -12.96 -1.22
N GLY A 248 -17.89 -12.15 -1.48
CA GLY A 248 -18.23 -10.97 -0.68
C GLY A 248 -19.01 -11.27 0.60
N SER A 249 -19.25 -12.55 0.95
CA SER A 249 -20.06 -12.96 2.10
C SER A 249 -21.46 -12.36 2.15
N GLY A 250 -22.08 -12.11 0.99
CA GLY A 250 -23.38 -11.44 0.90
C GLY A 250 -23.37 -9.95 1.31
N ARG A 251 -22.20 -9.36 1.57
CA ARG A 251 -22.06 -7.92 1.83
C ARG A 251 -21.99 -7.13 0.52
N PRO A 252 -22.35 -5.83 0.53
CA PRO A 252 -22.04 -4.93 -0.57
C PRO A 252 -20.53 -4.93 -0.87
N VAL A 253 -20.17 -4.91 -2.15
CA VAL A 253 -18.79 -4.81 -2.64
C VAL A 253 -18.69 -3.59 -3.55
N ILE A 254 -17.52 -2.93 -3.59
CA ILE A 254 -17.29 -1.76 -4.45
C ILE A 254 -17.26 -2.19 -5.91
N CYS A 255 -16.58 -3.29 -6.21
CA CYS A 255 -16.40 -3.78 -7.57
C CYS A 255 -16.27 -5.31 -7.54
N ALA A 256 -16.60 -5.96 -8.65
CA ALA A 256 -16.54 -7.40 -8.77
C ALA A 256 -16.25 -7.78 -10.21
N GLY A 257 -15.57 -8.88 -10.42
CA GLY A 257 -15.14 -9.25 -11.74
C GLY A 257 -14.29 -10.50 -11.82
N GLU A 258 -13.68 -10.64 -12.99
CA GLU A 258 -12.65 -11.63 -13.22
C GLU A 258 -11.35 -10.93 -13.60
N PHE A 259 -10.21 -11.46 -13.18
CA PHE A 259 -8.94 -11.03 -13.72
C PHE A 259 -8.17 -12.21 -14.28
N ARG A 260 -7.28 -11.92 -15.23
CA ARG A 260 -6.35 -12.88 -15.80
C ARG A 260 -4.92 -12.40 -15.61
N ILE A 261 -4.09 -13.35 -15.24
CA ILE A 261 -2.68 -13.23 -14.98
C ILE A 261 -1.94 -13.90 -16.12
N GLU A 262 -0.90 -13.25 -16.64
CA GLU A 262 0.01 -13.81 -17.63
C GLU A 262 1.46 -13.72 -17.17
N SER A 263 2.30 -14.57 -17.76
CA SER A 263 3.75 -14.42 -17.62
C SER A 263 4.24 -13.27 -18.49
N ALA A 264 4.97 -12.34 -17.88
CA ALA A 264 5.71 -11.28 -18.56
C ALA A 264 7.21 -11.58 -18.47
N ASN A 265 8.01 -10.94 -19.32
CA ASN A 265 9.46 -11.20 -19.42
C ASN A 265 10.19 -11.00 -18.07
N ASP A 266 9.70 -10.10 -17.21
CA ASP A 266 10.29 -9.80 -15.90
C ASP A 266 9.44 -10.26 -14.71
N GLY A 267 8.45 -11.14 -14.92
CA GLY A 267 7.63 -11.66 -13.83
C GLY A 267 6.19 -12.01 -14.24
N ILE A 268 5.24 -11.60 -13.40
CA ILE A 268 3.80 -11.82 -13.59
C ILE A 268 3.12 -10.48 -13.88
N ALA A 269 2.30 -10.43 -14.93
CA ALA A 269 1.49 -9.26 -15.28
C ALA A 269 -0.01 -9.59 -15.19
N LEU A 270 -0.80 -8.63 -14.70
CA LEU A 270 -2.25 -8.68 -14.79
C LEU A 270 -2.65 -8.25 -16.21
N ARG A 271 -3.10 -9.20 -17.04
CA ARG A 271 -3.39 -8.95 -18.46
C ARG A 271 -4.76 -8.33 -18.67
N ASP A 272 -5.76 -8.91 -18.02
CA ASP A 272 -7.16 -8.52 -18.16
C ASP A 272 -7.75 -8.29 -16.77
N VAL A 273 -8.39 -7.15 -16.55
CA VAL A 273 -9.27 -6.94 -15.40
C VAL A 273 -10.66 -6.61 -15.92
N ILE A 274 -11.55 -7.57 -15.73
CA ILE A 274 -12.91 -7.59 -16.27
C ILE A 274 -13.87 -7.26 -15.15
N ALA A 275 -14.40 -6.03 -15.10
CA ALA A 275 -15.55 -5.77 -14.25
C ALA A 275 -16.77 -6.51 -14.82
N SER A 276 -17.30 -7.46 -14.05
CA SER A 276 -18.51 -8.18 -14.40
C SER A 276 -19.19 -8.69 -13.15
N VAL A 277 -20.51 -8.51 -13.07
CA VAL A 277 -21.29 -9.07 -11.97
C VAL A 277 -21.97 -10.33 -12.45
N ASN A 278 -21.54 -11.43 -11.88
CA ASN A 278 -22.04 -12.76 -12.21
C ASN A 278 -23.17 -13.23 -11.26
N ASP A 279 -23.85 -12.30 -10.59
CA ASP A 279 -24.84 -12.60 -9.57
C ASP A 279 -26.27 -12.74 -10.13
N ALA A 280 -26.98 -13.77 -9.67
CA ALA A 280 -28.39 -14.00 -9.93
C ALA A 280 -29.30 -13.45 -8.82
N SER A 281 -28.73 -12.95 -7.71
CA SER A 281 -29.47 -12.46 -6.54
C SER A 281 -30.08 -11.07 -6.73
N GLY A 282 -29.59 -10.29 -7.71
CA GLY A 282 -30.04 -8.91 -7.93
C GLY A 282 -29.55 -7.89 -6.90
N HIS A 283 -28.77 -8.29 -5.89
CA HIS A 283 -28.26 -7.39 -4.85
C HIS A 283 -27.10 -6.49 -5.29
N TYR A 284 -26.58 -6.70 -6.50
CA TYR A 284 -25.43 -5.97 -7.02
C TYR A 284 -25.73 -5.46 -8.42
N GLN A 285 -25.75 -4.13 -8.57
CA GLN A 285 -25.78 -3.46 -9.86
C GLN A 285 -24.44 -2.73 -10.02
N PRO A 286 -23.55 -3.18 -10.91
CA PRO A 286 -22.27 -2.49 -11.11
C PRO A 286 -22.52 -1.15 -11.80
N ASP A 287 -21.80 -0.11 -11.36
CA ASP A 287 -21.83 1.25 -11.93
C ASP A 287 -21.18 1.35 -13.33
N GLY A 288 -21.40 0.38 -14.22
CA GLY A 288 -20.94 0.46 -15.61
C GLY A 288 -19.42 0.46 -15.79
N GLY A 289 -18.65 -0.05 -14.82
CA GLY A 289 -17.19 -0.03 -14.85
C GLY A 289 -16.55 1.17 -14.15
N VAL A 290 -17.32 2.15 -13.65
CA VAL A 290 -16.79 3.31 -12.89
C VAL A 290 -15.99 2.89 -11.66
N CYS A 291 -16.30 1.72 -11.08
CA CYS A 291 -15.59 1.16 -9.95
C CYS A 291 -14.17 0.68 -10.28
N LEU A 292 -13.83 0.46 -11.56
CA LEU A 292 -12.52 -0.05 -11.98
C LEU A 292 -11.38 0.89 -11.61
N ARG A 293 -11.59 2.21 -11.59
CA ARG A 293 -10.55 3.17 -11.16
C ARG A 293 -10.03 2.86 -9.76
N TYR A 294 -10.92 2.49 -8.84
CA TYR A 294 -10.55 2.21 -7.45
C TYR A 294 -9.82 0.87 -7.33
N VAL A 295 -10.12 -0.05 -8.26
CA VAL A 295 -9.42 -1.34 -8.36
C VAL A 295 -8.03 -1.12 -8.94
N GLU A 296 -7.89 -0.28 -9.96
CA GLU A 296 -6.60 0.15 -10.53
C GLU A 296 -5.72 0.82 -9.47
N GLU A 297 -6.26 1.80 -8.73
CA GLU A 297 -5.56 2.43 -7.61
C GLU A 297 -5.10 1.40 -6.58
N LYS A 298 -5.96 0.43 -6.23
CA LYS A 298 -5.62 -0.64 -5.29
C LYS A 298 -4.53 -1.56 -5.85
N LEU A 299 -4.63 -2.02 -7.09
CA LEU A 299 -3.64 -2.90 -7.71
C LEU A 299 -2.28 -2.19 -7.85
N ASN A 300 -2.27 -0.96 -8.37
CA ASN A 300 -1.05 -0.15 -8.48
C ASN A 300 -0.34 -0.02 -7.14
N GLY A 301 -1.10 0.28 -6.11
CA GLY A 301 -0.51 0.42 -4.81
C GLY A 301 -0.13 -0.93 -4.16
N LEU A 302 -0.71 -2.06 -4.56
CA LEU A 302 -0.18 -3.40 -4.22
C LEU A 302 1.17 -3.70 -4.92
N GLY A 303 1.73 -2.73 -5.65
CA GLY A 303 2.97 -2.86 -6.41
C GLY A 303 2.78 -3.54 -7.76
N ILE A 304 1.54 -3.72 -8.21
CA ILE A 304 1.20 -4.37 -9.47
C ILE A 304 1.22 -3.31 -10.56
N ASN A 305 2.12 -3.40 -11.54
CA ASN A 305 2.06 -2.53 -12.70
C ASN A 305 0.78 -2.83 -13.50
N THR A 306 -0.03 -1.80 -13.76
CA THR A 306 -1.26 -1.91 -14.55
C THR A 306 -1.25 -1.15 -15.88
N ASP A 307 -0.11 -0.61 -16.31
CA ASP A 307 0.03 0.18 -17.55
C ASP A 307 -0.37 -0.61 -18.80
N GLU A 308 -0.09 -1.92 -18.81
CA GLU A 308 -0.43 -2.84 -19.90
C GLU A 308 -1.74 -3.61 -19.64
N THR A 309 -2.39 -3.38 -18.49
CA THR A 309 -3.63 -4.07 -18.10
C THR A 309 -4.78 -3.60 -18.99
N ARG A 310 -5.50 -4.56 -19.56
CA ARG A 310 -6.74 -4.29 -20.28
C ARG A 310 -7.92 -4.22 -19.33
N TRP A 311 -8.48 -3.03 -19.21
CA TRP A 311 -9.66 -2.75 -18.41
C TRP A 311 -10.91 -2.77 -19.27
N TYR A 312 -11.88 -3.62 -18.94
CA TYR A 312 -13.16 -3.61 -19.63
C TYR A 312 -14.31 -4.07 -18.75
N PHE A 313 -15.49 -3.54 -19.07
CA PHE A 313 -16.75 -3.87 -18.42
C PHE A 313 -17.59 -4.75 -19.35
N ARG A 314 -18.10 -5.88 -18.85
CA ARG A 314 -19.06 -6.71 -19.59
C ARG A 314 -20.45 -6.51 -19.01
N GLN A 315 -21.34 -5.89 -19.79
CA GLN A 315 -22.77 -6.04 -19.60
C GLN A 315 -23.16 -7.46 -20.00
N LYS A 316 -23.90 -8.16 -19.12
CA LYS A 316 -24.54 -9.43 -19.49
C LYS A 316 -25.67 -9.18 -20.47
#